data_AF-S9SE09-F1
#
_entry.id   AF-S9SE09-F1
#
_cell.length_a   1.000
_cell.length_b   1.000
_cell.length_c   1.000
_cell.angle_alpha   90.00
_cell.angle_beta   90.00
_cell.angle_gamma   90.00
#
_symmetry.space_group_name_H-M   'P 1'
#
loop_
_entity.id
_entity.type
_entity.pdbx_description
1 polymer ?
#
loop_
_entity_poly.entity_id
_entity_poly.type
_entity_poly.pdbx_seq_one_letter_code
_entity_poly.pdbx_strand_id
1 'polypeptide(L)'
;MATPDAGTRWKRLREIGKIRNLGAQSIQLCAVAEGALAAAASVEARIWDEAAAGLVLKEAGAIWHSAADAADWSRPAAMMRLGAQRSLACHPACADRLGAALEGLVTGR
;
A
#
# COMPACT_ATOMS: atom_id res chain seq x y z
N MET A 1 -18.68 -5.79 10.42
CA MET A 1 -17.94 -5.33 11.60
C MET A 1 -17.86 -3.81 11.53
N ALA A 2 -18.00 -3.06 12.63
CA ALA A 2 -17.92 -1.61 12.56
C ALA A 2 -16.50 -1.15 12.21
N THR A 3 -16.37 -0.23 11.25
CA THR A 3 -15.08 0.34 10.83
C THR A 3 -14.38 0.99 12.03
N PRO A 4 -13.14 0.58 12.38
CA PRO A 4 -12.45 1.13 13.55
C PRO A 4 -12.18 2.62 13.41
N ASP A 5 -12.31 3.36 14.51
CA ASP A 5 -11.97 4.78 14.60
C ASP A 5 -10.47 5.02 14.42
N ALA A 6 -10.08 6.27 14.15
CA ALA A 6 -8.69 6.63 13.87
C ALA A 6 -7.72 6.30 15.03
N GLY A 7 -8.15 6.47 16.29
CA GLY A 7 -7.33 6.17 17.47
C GLY A 7 -7.04 4.68 17.60
N THR A 8 -8.07 3.86 17.41
CA THR A 8 -7.94 2.39 17.38
C THR A 8 -6.98 1.93 16.28
N ARG A 9 -7.09 2.50 15.07
CA ARG A 9 -6.17 2.19 13.96
C ARG A 9 -4.73 2.55 14.29
N TRP A 10 -4.52 3.72 14.88
CA TRP A 10 -3.18 4.18 15.24
C TRP A 10 -2.52 3.27 16.26
N LYS A 11 -3.27 2.83 17.27
CA LYS A 11 -2.79 1.84 18.24
C LYS A 11 -2.39 0.53 17.57
N ARG A 12 -3.24 -0.03 16.70
CA ARG A 12 -2.95 -1.26 15.95
C ARG A 12 -1.70 -1.15 15.07
N LEU A 13 -1.53 -0.03 14.37
CA LEU A 13 -0.34 0.21 13.54
C LEU A 13 0.93 0.27 14.40
N ARG A 14 0.87 0.88 15.57
CA ARG A 14 2.00 0.97 16.52
C ARG A 14 2.36 -0.37 17.17
N GLU A 15 1.44 -1.33 17.22
CA GLU A 15 1.71 -2.71 17.65
C GLU A 15 2.45 -3.52 16.58
N ILE A 16 2.35 -3.13 15.31
CA ILE A 16 3.05 -3.77 14.19
C ILE A 16 4.47 -3.21 14.07
N GLY A 17 4.64 -1.91 14.22
CA GLY A 17 5.96 -1.28 14.15
C GLY A 17 5.96 0.23 14.32
N LYS A 18 7.13 0.82 14.08
CA LYS A 18 7.30 2.28 14.08
C LYS A 18 6.81 2.85 12.76
N ILE A 19 6.06 3.95 12.83
CA ILE A 19 5.54 4.66 11.67
C ILE A 19 6.52 5.77 11.32
N ARG A 20 6.86 5.90 10.04
CA ARG A 20 7.76 6.92 9.51
C ARG A 20 7.17 7.49 8.23
N ASN A 21 7.42 8.77 7.99
CA ASN A 21 7.15 9.40 6.71
C ASN A 21 8.49 9.62 6.00
N LEU A 22 8.61 9.15 4.76
CA LEU A 22 9.80 9.32 3.91
C LEU A 22 9.41 10.18 2.71
N GLY A 23 10.34 11.03 2.24
CA GLY A 23 10.03 12.09 1.27
C GLY A 23 9.59 11.64 -0.13
N ALA A 24 9.71 10.36 -0.48
CA ALA A 24 9.26 9.84 -1.77
C ALA A 24 8.66 8.43 -1.63
N GLN A 25 7.62 8.16 -2.41
CA GLN A 25 6.95 6.86 -2.42
C GLN A 25 7.89 5.75 -2.91
N SER A 26 8.69 6.01 -3.95
CA SER A 26 9.67 5.04 -4.46
C SER A 26 10.65 4.55 -3.39
N ILE A 27 11.13 5.44 -2.51
CA ILE A 27 12.03 5.08 -1.40
C ILE A 27 11.32 4.12 -0.44
N GLN A 28 10.06 4.38 -0.11
CA GLN A 28 9.28 3.54 0.80
C GLN A 28 9.08 2.14 0.20
N LEU A 29 8.73 2.06 -1.09
CA LEU A 29 8.49 0.80 -1.79
C LEU A 29 9.76 -0.03 -1.97
N CYS A 30 10.87 0.59 -2.37
CA CYS A 30 12.16 -0.10 -2.45
C CYS A 30 12.59 -0.61 -1.08
N ALA A 31 12.40 0.17 -0.01
CA ALA A 31 12.72 -0.29 1.34
C ALA A 31 11.82 -1.45 1.81
N VAL A 32 10.58 -1.57 1.31
CA VAL A 32 9.75 -2.77 1.53
C VAL A 32 10.29 -3.96 0.73
N ALA A 33 10.64 -3.77 -0.54
CA ALA A 33 11.20 -4.80 -1.40
C ALA A 33 12.52 -5.37 -0.84
N GLU A 34 13.37 -4.51 -0.26
CA GLU A 34 14.62 -4.89 0.41
C GLU A 34 14.41 -5.52 1.81
N GLY A 35 13.19 -5.47 2.35
CA GLY A 35 12.88 -5.95 3.70
C GLY A 35 13.29 -5.01 4.83
N ALA A 36 13.71 -3.77 4.52
CA ALA A 36 14.06 -2.75 5.50
C ALA A 36 12.83 -2.10 6.17
N LEU A 37 11.68 -2.09 5.47
CA LEU A 37 10.38 -1.70 6.01
C LEU A 37 9.41 -2.87 5.97
N ALA A 38 8.61 -3.01 7.04
CA ALA A 38 7.55 -4.01 7.08
C ALA A 38 6.42 -3.71 6.08
N ALA A 39 6.14 -2.43 5.82
CA ALA A 39 5.12 -2.00 4.87
C ALA A 39 5.25 -0.53 4.46
N ALA A 40 4.60 -0.20 3.35
CA ALA A 40 4.33 1.15 2.87
C ALA A 40 2.86 1.23 2.42
N ALA A 41 2.16 2.27 2.86
CA ALA A 41 0.76 2.51 2.51
C ALA A 41 0.60 3.94 2.02
N SER A 42 -0.16 4.13 0.93
CA SER A 42 -0.37 5.45 0.33
C SER A 42 -1.81 5.63 -0.11
N VAL A 43 -2.43 6.75 0.26
CA VAL A 43 -3.77 7.12 -0.25
C VAL A 43 -3.66 7.86 -1.57
N GLU A 44 -2.61 8.66 -1.75
CA GLU A 44 -2.50 9.68 -2.81
C GLU A 44 -1.60 9.29 -3.98
N ALA A 45 -1.06 8.06 -3.96
CA ALA A 45 -0.16 7.59 -5.00
C ALA A 45 -0.75 7.74 -6.40
N ARG A 46 0.10 8.07 -7.37
CA ARG A 46 -0.29 8.20 -8.78
C ARG A 46 -0.08 6.89 -9.51
N ILE A 47 -0.82 6.71 -10.60
CA ILE A 47 -0.86 5.45 -11.34
C ILE A 47 0.54 4.98 -11.83
N TRP A 48 1.41 5.92 -12.22
CA TRP A 48 2.76 5.58 -12.70
C TRP A 48 3.68 5.09 -11.59
N ASP A 49 3.54 5.60 -10.36
CA ASP A 49 4.32 5.12 -9.21
C ASP A 49 3.93 3.67 -8.90
N GLU A 50 2.64 3.37 -8.99
CA GLU A 50 2.05 2.07 -8.70
C GLU A 50 2.36 1.00 -9.76
N ALA A 51 2.40 1.40 -11.04
CA ALA A 51 2.76 0.51 -12.15
C ALA A 51 4.16 -0.09 -11.94
N ALA A 52 5.12 0.76 -11.60
CA ALA A 52 6.49 0.35 -11.33
C ALA A 52 6.59 -0.44 -10.02
N ALA A 53 5.91 0.03 -8.97
CA ALA A 53 5.87 -0.62 -7.66
C ALA A 53 5.41 -2.07 -7.73
N GLY A 54 4.30 -2.32 -8.46
CA GLY A 54 3.70 -3.65 -8.54
C GLY A 54 4.65 -4.69 -9.11
N LEU A 55 5.46 -4.34 -10.12
CA LEU A 55 6.46 -5.24 -10.69
C LEU A 55 7.57 -5.54 -9.69
N VAL A 56 8.16 -4.49 -9.11
CA VAL A 56 9.30 -4.62 -8.18
C VAL A 56 8.92 -5.41 -6.93
N LEU A 57 7.76 -5.09 -6.34
CA LEU A 57 7.32 -5.70 -5.08
C LEU A 57 6.91 -7.17 -5.25
N LYS A 58 6.20 -7.50 -6.33
CA LYS A 58 5.82 -8.88 -6.61
C LYS A 58 7.05 -9.75 -6.84
N GLU A 59 8.05 -9.25 -7.55
CA GLU A 59 9.33 -9.95 -7.75
C GLU A 59 10.10 -10.14 -6.44
N ALA A 60 10.11 -9.12 -5.58
CA ALA A 60 10.72 -9.19 -4.25
C ALA A 60 9.97 -10.11 -3.26
N GLY A 61 8.84 -10.72 -3.66
CA GLY A 61 8.02 -11.58 -2.80
C GLY A 61 7.17 -10.81 -1.77
N ALA A 62 7.05 -9.48 -1.92
CA ALA A 62 6.16 -8.67 -1.12
C ALA A 62 4.70 -8.79 -1.62
N ILE A 63 3.76 -8.58 -0.70
CA ILE A 63 2.34 -8.45 -1.04
C ILE A 63 2.09 -7.02 -1.51
N TRP A 64 1.44 -6.91 -2.67
CA TRP A 64 1.11 -5.64 -3.30
C TRP A 64 -0.37 -5.57 -3.67
N HIS A 65 -1.00 -4.45 -3.31
CA HIS A 65 -2.37 -4.12 -3.69
C HIS A 65 -2.49 -2.65 -4.06
N SER A 66 -3.14 -2.37 -5.19
CA SER A 66 -3.57 -1.02 -5.54
C SER A 66 -4.81 -1.00 -6.41
N ALA A 67 -5.48 0.16 -6.51
CA ALA A 67 -6.60 0.33 -7.44
C ALA A 67 -6.21 0.05 -8.90
N ALA A 68 -4.92 0.20 -9.24
CA ALA A 68 -4.38 -0.08 -10.56
C ALA A 68 -4.46 -1.57 -10.96
N ASP A 69 -4.43 -2.49 -9.98
CA ASP A 69 -4.53 -3.93 -10.26
C ASP A 69 -5.90 -4.30 -10.87
N ALA A 70 -6.94 -3.53 -10.59
CA ALA A 70 -8.29 -3.72 -11.15
C ALA A 70 -8.59 -2.81 -12.36
N ALA A 71 -7.64 -1.98 -12.78
CA ALA A 71 -7.83 -1.03 -13.86
C ALA A 71 -7.70 -1.69 -15.25
N ASP A 72 -8.43 -1.16 -16.22
CA ASP A 72 -8.26 -1.54 -17.63
C ASP A 72 -7.06 -0.80 -18.25
N TRP A 73 -5.94 -1.51 -18.36
CA TRP A 73 -4.69 -0.99 -18.91
C TRP A 73 -4.73 -0.71 -20.41
N SER A 74 -5.75 -1.19 -21.13
CA SER A 74 -5.94 -0.85 -22.56
C SER A 74 -6.44 0.58 -22.78
N ARG A 75 -6.80 1.30 -21.70
CA ARG A 75 -7.36 2.66 -21.76
C ARG A 75 -6.55 3.65 -20.90
N PRO A 76 -5.32 4.04 -21.32
CA PRO A 76 -4.42 4.88 -20.51
C PRO A 76 -5.03 6.19 -20.03
N ALA A 77 -5.82 6.87 -20.87
CA ALA A 77 -6.48 8.12 -20.51
C ALA A 77 -7.51 7.96 -19.37
N ALA A 78 -8.15 6.80 -19.25
CA ALA A 78 -9.08 6.50 -18.16
C ALA A 78 -8.32 6.21 -16.86
N MET A 79 -7.19 5.51 -16.95
CA MET A 79 -6.33 5.22 -15.80
C MET A 79 -5.77 6.48 -15.15
N MET A 80 -5.38 7.47 -15.95
CA MET A 80 -4.87 8.76 -15.44
C MET A 80 -5.92 9.55 -14.64
N ARG A 81 -7.21 9.19 -14.74
CA ARG A 81 -8.31 9.78 -13.96
C ARG A 81 -8.56 9.06 -12.63
N LEU A 82 -7.88 7.94 -12.36
CA LEU A 82 -7.95 7.27 -11.07
C LEU A 82 -7.24 8.16 -10.03
N GLY A 83 -8.05 8.86 -9.22
CA GLY A 83 -7.55 9.91 -8.33
C GLY A 83 -6.69 9.41 -7.18
N ALA A 84 -7.13 8.37 -6.48
CA ALA A 84 -6.46 7.80 -5.31
C ALA A 84 -6.28 6.29 -5.51
N GLN A 85 -5.04 5.82 -5.48
CA GLN A 85 -4.72 4.41 -5.70
C GLN A 85 -4.88 3.58 -4.43
N ARG A 86 -4.81 4.23 -3.25
CA ARG A 86 -5.03 3.62 -1.94
C ARG A 86 -4.23 2.33 -1.80
N SER A 87 -2.93 2.39 -1.99
CA SER A 87 -2.07 1.22 -2.14
C SER A 87 -1.48 0.73 -0.83
N LEU A 88 -1.13 -0.56 -0.82
CA LEU A 88 -0.43 -1.25 0.26
C LEU A 88 0.64 -2.17 -0.31
N ALA A 89 1.88 -1.94 0.09
CA ALA A 89 2.99 -2.87 -0.01
C ALA A 89 3.31 -3.41 1.38
N CYS A 90 3.45 -4.72 1.54
CA CYS A 90 3.85 -5.28 2.84
C CYS A 90 4.56 -6.62 2.75
N HIS A 91 5.35 -6.91 3.78
CA HIS A 91 5.92 -8.23 3.99
C HIS A 91 4.81 -9.24 4.38
N PRO A 92 4.82 -10.49 3.86
CA PRO A 92 3.77 -11.47 4.13
C PRO A 92 3.48 -11.70 5.62
N ALA A 93 4.53 -11.69 6.45
CA ALA A 93 4.43 -11.92 7.90
C ALA A 93 3.57 -10.89 8.68
N CYS A 94 3.31 -9.71 8.12
CA CYS A 94 2.50 -8.67 8.78
C CYS A 94 1.22 -8.31 8.01
N ALA A 95 0.94 -8.96 6.89
CA ALA A 95 -0.15 -8.60 5.98
C ALA A 95 -1.52 -8.61 6.63
N ASP A 96 -1.88 -9.68 7.36
CA ASP A 96 -3.20 -9.78 8.00
C ASP A 96 -3.38 -8.71 9.09
N ARG A 97 -2.33 -8.44 9.87
CA ARG A 97 -2.36 -7.41 10.92
C ARG A 97 -2.49 -6.02 10.32
N LEU A 98 -1.79 -5.75 9.22
CA LEU A 98 -1.89 -4.48 8.49
C LEU A 98 -3.25 -4.29 7.84
N GLY A 99 -3.79 -5.32 7.19
CA GLY A 99 -5.14 -5.31 6.63
C GLY A 99 -6.18 -4.94 7.68
N ALA A 100 -6.15 -5.60 8.84
CA ALA A 100 -7.07 -5.27 9.94
C ALA A 100 -6.87 -3.87 10.55
N ALA A 101 -5.69 -3.29 10.44
CA ALA A 101 -5.42 -1.92 10.91
C ALA A 101 -5.85 -0.86 9.88
N LEU A 102 -5.74 -1.18 8.59
CA LEU A 102 -5.99 -0.28 7.46
C LEU A 102 -7.30 -0.55 6.73
N GLU A 103 -8.15 -1.45 7.24
CA GLU A 103 -9.42 -1.87 6.64
C GLU A 103 -10.22 -0.68 6.11
N GLY A 104 -10.55 -0.68 4.81
CA GLY A 104 -11.30 0.39 4.15
C GLY A 104 -10.53 1.68 3.85
N LEU A 105 -9.26 1.81 4.26
CA LEU A 105 -8.36 2.93 3.91
C LEU A 105 -7.47 2.64 2.69
N VAL A 106 -7.10 1.37 2.49
CA VAL A 106 -6.28 0.90 1.37
C VAL A 106 -7.00 -0.22 0.60
N THR A 107 -6.51 -0.53 -0.59
CA THR A 107 -7.04 -1.53 -1.50
C THR A 107 -6.54 -2.91 -1.08
N GLY A 108 -7.32 -3.96 -1.33
CA GLY A 108 -6.87 -5.35 -1.16
C GLY A 108 -7.19 -6.03 0.17
N ARG A 109 -7.91 -5.36 1.10
CA ARG A 109 -8.77 -5.96 2.14
C ARG A 109 -9.49 -4.87 2.94
#